data_AF-A0A2N2DEX4-F1
#
_entry.id   AF-A0A2N2DEX4-F1
#
_cell.length_a   1.000
_cell.length_b   1.000
_cell.length_c   1.000
_cell.angle_alpha   90.00
_cell.angle_beta   90.00
_cell.angle_gamma   90.00
#
_symmetry.space_group_name_H-M   'P 1'
#
loop_
_entity.id
_entity.type
_entity.pdbx_description
1 polymer ?
#
loop_
_entity_poly.entity_id
_entity_poly.type
_entity_poly.pdbx_seq_one_letter_code
_entity_poly.pdbx_strand_id
1 'polypeptide(L)' 'MWETRRDITKKIKQKQREMYNLVKKKGIHDPDVYNKSCELDCLIVEYMKKYNSHVFMRFFDE' A
#
# COMPACT_ATOMS: atom_id res chain seq x y z
N MET A 1 10.62 -0.93 -12.87
CA MET A 1 10.09 0.46 -12.87
C MET A 1 8.63 0.41 -13.27
N TRP A 2 7.74 1.16 -12.60
CA TRP A 2 6.32 1.25 -12.96
C TRP A 2 6.13 2.09 -14.23
N GLU A 3 5.40 1.58 -15.21
CA GLU A 3 5.18 2.28 -16.48
C GLU A 3 4.16 3.42 -16.33
N THR A 4 3.08 3.22 -15.57
CA THR A 4 2.06 4.24 -15.38
C THR A 4 1.65 4.45 -13.91
N ARG A 5 1.02 5.61 -13.64
CA ARG A 5 0.40 5.94 -12.34
C ARG A 5 -0.66 4.90 -11.93
N ARG A 6 -1.33 4.29 -12.90
CA ARG A 6 -2.35 3.26 -12.66
C ARG A 6 -1.73 1.95 -12.17
N ASP A 7 -0.57 1.57 -12.68
CA ASP A 7 0.10 0.31 -12.28
C ASP A 7 0.52 0.32 -10.82
N ILE A 8 1.18 1.39 -10.39
CA ILE A 8 1.59 1.56 -9.00
C ILE A 8 0.38 1.66 -8.06
N THR A 9 -0.68 2.36 -8.48
CA THR A 9 -1.94 2.43 -7.71
C THR A 9 -2.59 1.06 -7.57
N LYS A 10 -2.65 0.27 -8.65
CA LYS A 10 -3.19 -1.09 -8.65
C LYS A 10 -2.40 -2.00 -7.70
N LYS A 11 -1.07 -1.86 -7.69
CA LYS A 11 -0.21 -2.63 -6.79
C LYS A 11 -0.39 -2.23 -5.32
N ILE A 12 -0.52 -0.94 -5.04
CA ILE A 12 -0.84 -0.43 -3.68
C ILE A 12 -2.18 -1.02 -3.21
N LYS A 13 -3.25 -0.91 -4.01
CA LYS A 13 -4.56 -1.50 -3.69
C LYS A 13 -4.49 -3.02 -3.48
N GLN A 14 -3.71 -3.74 -4.29
CA GLN A 14 -3.50 -5.18 -4.11
C GLN A 14 -2.82 -5.49 -2.78
N LYS A 15 -1.69 -4.84 -2.47
CA LYS A 15 -0.98 -5.06 -1.20
C LYS A 15 -1.81 -4.70 0.02
N GLN A 16 -2.60 -3.63 -0.06
CA GLN A 16 -3.54 -3.24 0.99
C GLN A 16 -4.59 -4.34 1.25
N ARG A 17 -5.18 -4.92 0.20
CA ARG A 17 -6.11 -6.06 0.33
C ARG A 17 -5.44 -7.29 0.95
N GLU A 18 -4.22 -7.61 0.54
CA GLU A 18 -3.46 -8.72 1.13
C GLU A 18 -3.19 -8.51 2.62
N MET A 19 -2.79 -7.28 3.01
CA MET A 19 -2.57 -6.91 4.40
C MET A 19 -3.87 -7.03 5.21
N TYR A 20 -4.99 -6.50 4.71
CA TYR A 20 -6.29 -6.63 5.40
C TYR A 20 -6.75 -8.09 5.53
N ASN A 21 -6.55 -8.91 4.51
CA ASN A 21 -6.84 -10.34 4.60
C ASN A 21 -5.95 -11.03 5.63
N LEU A 22 -4.69 -10.60 5.75
CA LEU A 22 -3.76 -11.13 6.74
C LEU A 22 -4.15 -10.70 8.17
N VAL A 23 -4.52 -9.43 8.36
CA VAL A 23 -5.05 -8.89 9.62
C VAL A 23 -6.29 -9.68 10.06
N LYS A 24 -7.22 -9.96 9.13
CA LYS A 24 -8.42 -10.77 9.43
C LYS A 24 -8.08 -12.21 9.86
N LYS A 25 -6.97 -12.77 9.38
CA LYS A 25 -6.57 -14.15 9.66
C LYS A 25 -5.71 -14.30 10.91
N LYS A 26 -4.79 -13.36 11.14
CA LYS A 26 -3.73 -13.48 12.16
C LYS A 26 -3.80 -12.41 13.26
N GLY A 27 -4.58 -11.35 13.05
CA GLY A 27 -4.63 -10.19 13.94
C GLY A 27 -3.67 -9.08 13.52
N ILE A 28 -3.90 -7.87 14.04
CA ILE A 28 -3.16 -6.66 13.65
C ILE A 28 -1.71 -6.62 14.16
N HIS A 29 -1.42 -7.34 15.24
CA HIS A 29 -0.09 -7.41 15.86
C HIS A 29 0.79 -8.53 15.29
N ASP A 30 0.31 -9.24 14.29
CA ASP A 30 1.08 -10.31 13.67
C ASP A 30 2.31 -9.73 12.93
N PRO A 31 3.50 -10.32 13.09
CA PRO A 31 4.72 -9.84 12.43
C PRO A 31 4.61 -9.80 10.89
N ASP A 32 3.86 -10.71 10.26
CA ASP A 32 3.69 -10.68 8.81
C ASP A 32 2.79 -9.51 8.37
N VAL A 33 1.85 -9.07 9.22
CA VAL A 33 1.06 -7.86 8.98
C VAL A 33 1.96 -6.64 9.02
N TYR A 34 2.87 -6.56 10.00
CA TYR A 34 3.85 -5.50 10.08
C TYR A 34 4.78 -5.47 8.87
N ASN A 35 5.30 -6.64 8.46
CA ASN A 35 6.16 -6.72 7.27
C ASN A 35 5.40 -6.24 6.02
N LYS A 36 4.15 -6.67 5.83
CA LYS A 36 3.31 -6.20 4.71
C LYS A 36 3.00 -4.72 4.77
N SER A 37 2.82 -4.14 5.97
CA SER A 37 2.57 -2.71 6.12
C SER A 37 3.80 -1.88 5.74
N CYS A 38 5.00 -2.31 6.13
CA CYS A 38 6.25 -1.69 5.69
C CYS A 38 6.43 -1.75 4.17
N GLU A 39 6.12 -2.90 3.54
CA GLU A 39 6.17 -2.99 2.09
C GLU A 39 5.16 -2.08 1.38
N LEU A 40 3.97 -1.89 1.96
CA LEU A 40 2.97 -0.97 1.45
C LEU A 40 3.45 0.48 1.57
N ASP A 41 4.05 0.86 2.70
CA ASP A 41 4.62 2.18 2.95
C ASP A 41 5.74 2.52 1.95
N CYS A 42 6.62 1.58 1.65
CA CYS A 42 7.64 1.74 0.62
C CYS A 42 7.04 2.08 -0.76
N LEU A 43 6.00 1.34 -1.19
CA LEU A 43 5.32 1.59 -2.48
C LEU A 43 4.64 2.96 -2.51
N ILE A 44 4.11 3.37 -1.37
CA ILE A 44 3.47 4.67 -1.16
C ILE A 44 4.49 5.79 -1.30
N VAL A 45 5.64 5.68 -0.65
CA VAL A 45 6.72 6.66 -0.73
C VAL A 45 7.27 6.73 -2.15
N GLU A 46 7.45 5.59 -2.83
CA GLU A 46 7.83 5.56 -4.25
C GLU A 46 6.81 6.29 -5.14
N TYR A 47 5.52 6.07 -4.89
CA TYR A 47 4.45 6.76 -5.60
C TYR A 47 4.51 8.28 -5.37
N MET A 48 4.65 8.71 -4.12
CA MET A 48 4.77 10.13 -3.76
C MET A 48 5.97 10.78 -4.44
N LYS A 49 7.15 10.12 -4.39
CA LYS A 49 8.38 10.61 -5.02
C LYS A 49 8.24 10.77 -6.52
N LYS A 50 7.58 9.82 -7.19
CA LYS A 50 7.46 9.80 -8.66
C LYS A 50 6.39 10.75 -9.19
N TYR A 51 5.30 10.95 -8.45
CA TYR A 51 4.13 11.72 -8.93
C TYR A 51 3.86 13.01 -8.14
N ASN A 52 4.79 13.42 -7.27
CA ASN A 52 4.83 14.66 -6.51
C ASN A 52 3.45 15.13 -6.02
N SER A 53 2.70 14.22 -5.37
CA SER A 53 1.31 14.46 -5.00
C SER A 53 1.17 14.60 -3.49
N HIS A 54 0.81 15.81 -3.04
CA HIS A 54 0.21 16.10 -1.71
C HIS A 54 -1.14 15.37 -1.47
N VAL A 55 -1.57 14.50 -2.38
CA VAL A 55 -2.91 13.88 -2.44
C VAL A 55 -2.86 12.45 -1.91
N PHE A 56 -2.25 12.25 -0.73
CA PHE A 56 -2.19 10.91 -0.14
C PHE A 56 -3.49 10.52 0.57
N MET A 57 -4.28 11.52 0.98
CA MET A 57 -5.50 11.34 1.77
C MET A 57 -6.64 10.60 1.02
N ARG A 58 -6.65 10.57 -0.32
CA ARG A 58 -7.75 9.98 -1.10
C ARG A 58 -7.64 8.47 -1.35
N PHE A 59 -6.56 7.81 -0.96
CA PHE A 59 -6.38 6.37 -1.24
C PHE A 59 -6.96 5.44 -0.18
N PHE A 60 -7.29 5.95 1.01
CA PHE A 60 -7.76 5.15 2.14
C PHE A 60 -9.27 5.28 2.44
N ASP A 61 -10.01 6.05 1.63
CA ASP A 61 -11.40 6.45 1.90
C ASP A 61 -12.45 5.59 1.16
N GLU A 62 -12.11 4.38 0.72
CA GLU A 62 -13.01 3.50 -0.07
C GLU A 62 -13.24 2.14 0.60
#